data_AF-A0A369Q929-F1
#
_entry.id   AF-A0A369Q929-F1
#
_cell.length_a   1.000
_cell.length_b   1.000
_cell.length_c   1.000
_cell.angle_alpha   90.00
_cell.angle_beta   90.00
_cell.angle_gamma   90.00
#
_symmetry.space_group_name_H-M   'P 1'
#
loop_
_entity.id
_entity.type
_entity.pdbx_description
1 polymer ?
#
loop_
_entity_poly.entity_id
_entity_poly.type
_entity_poly.pdbx_seq_one_letter_code
_entity_poly.pdbx_strand_id
1 'polypeptide(L)'
;MIPITHCDFKFRAMMVRGSQRLAEALGAATEQRWPCGHHRTELTTHTVGFVKQCKPCRRQKCRRSLQTNVMRARSKQMLLGREAAAAAREIANSRQIEAERLYELRSGRMRPPKLKDAVAKTFGLTSADIDGPCRRASHTHPRSVITRILRERHWSFPQIGRMIGGRDHSTVFNSYHNFEKYAAVNPRVQMAYDRFKDRAPEVDT
;
A
#
# COMPACT_ATOMS: atom_id res chain seq x y z
N MET A 1 -24.47 -7.63 -11.76
CA MET A 1 -24.61 -8.91 -12.51
C MET A 1 -24.69 -10.04 -11.50
N ILE A 2 -25.91 -10.53 -11.25
CA ILE A 2 -26.24 -11.50 -10.19
C ILE A 2 -25.65 -12.88 -10.57
N PRO A 3 -24.99 -13.60 -9.64
CA PRO A 3 -24.40 -14.90 -9.93
C PRO A 3 -25.50 -15.96 -9.98
N ILE A 4 -25.57 -16.70 -11.08
CA ILE A 4 -26.43 -17.87 -11.19
C ILE A 4 -25.79 -18.96 -10.32
N THR A 5 -26.22 -19.02 -9.05
CA THR A 5 -25.82 -20.04 -8.10
C THR A 5 -26.48 -21.37 -8.46
N HIS A 6 -25.79 -22.40 -8.00
CA HIS A 6 -25.88 -23.82 -8.31
C HIS A 6 -27.20 -24.53 -7.90
N CYS A 7 -28.36 -23.86 -8.01
CA CYS A 7 -29.64 -24.36 -7.48
C CYS A 7 -30.72 -24.70 -8.54
N ASP A 8 -30.39 -24.67 -9.84
CA ASP A 8 -31.41 -24.77 -10.91
C ASP A 8 -31.35 -26.08 -11.74
N PHE A 9 -30.49 -27.03 -11.33
CA PHE A 9 -30.29 -28.28 -12.09
C PHE A 9 -31.38 -29.33 -11.79
N LYS A 10 -31.94 -29.37 -10.56
CA LYS A 10 -33.00 -30.33 -10.20
C LYS A 10 -34.39 -29.88 -10.66
N PHE A 11 -34.69 -28.58 -10.64
CA PHE A 11 -36.00 -28.06 -11.05
C PHE A 11 -36.21 -28.17 -12.57
N ARG A 12 -35.16 -27.92 -13.37
CA ARG A 12 -35.23 -28.05 -14.83
C ARG A 12 -35.33 -29.51 -15.32
N ALA A 13 -34.79 -30.47 -14.57
CA ALA A 13 -34.90 -31.90 -14.88
C ALA A 13 -36.31 -32.49 -14.65
N MET A 14 -37.18 -31.79 -13.91
CA MET A 14 -38.56 -32.21 -13.67
C MET A 14 -39.49 -31.71 -14.79
N MET A 15 -39.27 -30.50 -15.31
CA MET A 15 -40.05 -29.91 -16.41
C MET A 15 -39.75 -30.51 -17.80
N VAL A 16 -38.51 -30.97 -18.05
CA VAL A 16 -38.12 -31.59 -19.33
C VAL A 16 -38.79 -32.95 -19.54
N ARG A 17 -39.13 -33.67 -18.46
CA ARG A 17 -39.82 -34.98 -18.55
C ARG A 17 -41.30 -34.86 -18.90
N GLY A 18 -41.95 -33.75 -18.54
CA GLY A 18 -43.35 -33.48 -18.90
C GLY A 18 -43.52 -33.10 -20.37
N SER A 19 -42.61 -32.29 -20.93
CA SER A 19 -42.67 -31.86 -22.32
C SER A 19 -42.25 -32.95 -23.32
N GLN A 20 -41.37 -33.88 -22.92
CA GLN A 20 -40.98 -35.02 -23.77
C GLN A 20 -42.15 -35.97 -24.04
N ARG A 21 -42.99 -36.27 -23.03
CA ARG A 21 -44.17 -37.13 -23.19
C ARG A 21 -45.23 -36.52 -24.11
N LEU A 22 -45.39 -35.19 -24.09
CA LEU A 22 -46.30 -34.47 -24.98
C LEU A 22 -45.81 -34.42 -26.42
N ALA A 23 -44.50 -34.31 -26.64
CA ALA A 23 -43.90 -34.33 -27.98
C ALA A 23 -44.00 -35.72 -28.65
N GLU A 24 -43.83 -36.80 -27.87
CA GLU A 24 -44.02 -38.19 -28.33
C GLU A 24 -45.49 -38.48 -28.71
N ALA A 25 -46.46 -37.93 -27.98
CA ALA A 25 -47.89 -38.13 -28.26
C ALA A 25 -48.42 -37.41 -29.51
N LEU A 26 -47.72 -36.38 -30.00
CA LEU A 26 -48.14 -35.54 -31.14
C LEU A 26 -47.43 -35.87 -32.46
N GLY A 27 -46.64 -36.96 -32.53
CA GLY A 27 -45.96 -37.37 -33.76
C GLY A 27 -44.89 -36.40 -34.26
N ALA A 28 -44.52 -35.40 -33.46
CA ALA A 28 -43.37 -34.54 -33.75
C ALA A 28 -42.11 -35.39 -33.54
N ALA A 29 -41.31 -35.58 -34.60
CA ALA A 29 -40.02 -36.27 -34.55
C ALA A 29 -39.27 -35.81 -33.28
N THR A 30 -39.16 -36.70 -32.30
CA THR A 30 -38.66 -36.38 -30.96
C THR A 30 -37.30 -35.71 -31.13
N GLU A 31 -37.24 -34.39 -30.90
CA GLU A 31 -35.98 -33.66 -30.94
C GLU A 31 -35.05 -34.30 -29.91
N GLN A 32 -34.10 -35.11 -30.37
CA GLN A 32 -33.15 -35.74 -29.48
C GLN A 32 -32.38 -34.60 -28.79
N ARG A 33 -32.52 -34.47 -27.47
CA ARG A 33 -31.83 -33.47 -26.65
C ARG A 33 -30.87 -34.16 -25.69
N TRP A 34 -29.77 -33.50 -25.37
CA TRP A 34 -28.87 -33.92 -24.30
C TRP A 34 -29.53 -33.68 -22.92
N PRO A 35 -29.12 -34.41 -21.87
CA PRO A 35 -29.60 -34.16 -20.49
C PRO A 35 -29.36 -32.73 -19.99
N CYS A 36 -28.39 -32.03 -20.57
CA CYS A 36 -28.12 -30.62 -20.30
C CYS A 36 -29.08 -29.64 -21.01
N GLY A 37 -30.03 -30.14 -21.80
CA GLY A 37 -31.05 -29.34 -22.50
C GLY A 37 -30.70 -28.89 -23.93
N HIS A 38 -29.45 -29.04 -24.37
CA HIS A 38 -29.03 -28.71 -25.74
C HIS A 38 -29.52 -29.73 -26.77
N HIS A 39 -29.81 -29.31 -28.00
CA HIS A 39 -30.15 -30.22 -29.10
C HIS A 39 -29.00 -31.21 -29.38
N ARG A 40 -29.35 -32.44 -29.75
CA ARG A 40 -28.42 -33.52 -30.07
C ARG A 40 -28.38 -33.73 -31.57
N THR A 41 -27.44 -33.04 -32.20
CA THR A 41 -27.14 -33.08 -33.63
C THR A 41 -25.67 -33.47 -33.84
N GLU A 42 -25.25 -33.77 -35.06
CA GLU A 42 -23.84 -34.04 -35.37
C GLU A 42 -22.92 -32.84 -35.05
N LEU A 43 -23.42 -31.62 -35.31
CA LEU A 43 -22.72 -30.37 -35.00
C LEU A 43 -22.51 -30.15 -33.49
N THR A 44 -23.41 -30.67 -32.65
CA THR A 44 -23.39 -30.51 -31.19
C THR A 44 -22.89 -31.75 -30.44
N THR A 45 -22.54 -32.82 -31.16
CA THR A 45 -22.02 -34.08 -30.62
C THR A 45 -20.51 -34.18 -30.86
N HIS A 46 -19.76 -34.57 -29.83
CA HIS A 46 -18.34 -34.90 -29.90
C HIS A 46 -18.12 -36.28 -29.31
N THR A 47 -17.28 -37.10 -29.93
CA THR A 47 -16.99 -38.44 -29.44
C THR A 47 -15.61 -38.47 -28.82
N VAL A 48 -15.50 -38.98 -27.59
CA VAL A 48 -14.21 -39.24 -26.92
C VAL A 48 -14.13 -40.74 -26.69
N GLY A 49 -13.24 -41.43 -27.40
CA GLY A 49 -13.26 -42.90 -27.44
C GLY A 49 -14.60 -43.41 -27.96
N PHE A 50 -15.35 -44.13 -27.14
CA PHE A 50 -16.70 -44.63 -27.47
C PHE A 50 -17.85 -43.80 -26.87
N VAL A 51 -17.55 -42.73 -26.14
CA VAL A 51 -18.57 -41.94 -25.43
C VAL A 51 -18.92 -40.68 -26.21
N LYS A 52 -20.20 -40.55 -26.60
CA LYS A 52 -20.73 -39.29 -27.17
C LYS A 52 -20.96 -38.27 -26.05
N GLN A 53 -20.48 -37.05 -26.25
CA GLN A 53 -20.60 -35.91 -25.34
C GLN A 53 -21.18 -34.67 -26.02
N CYS A 54 -21.85 -33.83 -25.24
CA CYS A 54 -22.35 -32.53 -25.67
C CYS A 54 -21.19 -31.53 -25.87
N LYS A 55 -20.94 -31.10 -27.12
CA LYS A 55 -19.93 -30.08 -27.47
C LYS A 55 -20.11 -28.77 -26.69
N PRO A 56 -21.32 -28.16 -26.62
CA PRO A 56 -21.56 -26.95 -25.81
C PRO A 56 -21.10 -27.07 -24.36
N CYS A 57 -21.50 -28.14 -23.65
CA CYS A 57 -21.11 -28.35 -22.25
C CYS A 57 -19.62 -28.58 -22.09
N ARG A 58 -18.99 -29.34 -22.99
CA ARG A 58 -17.54 -29.55 -22.99
C ARG A 58 -16.78 -28.24 -23.17
N ARG A 59 -17.20 -27.40 -24.14
CA ARG A 59 -16.63 -26.06 -24.37
C ARG A 59 -16.77 -25.18 -23.13
N GLN A 60 -17.94 -25.19 -22.48
CA GLN A 60 -18.15 -24.39 -21.27
C GLN A 60 -17.34 -24.88 -20.07
N LYS A 61 -17.20 -26.20 -19.88
CA LYS A 61 -16.33 -26.79 -18.85
C LYS A 61 -14.85 -26.42 -19.09
N CYS A 62 -14.40 -26.50 -20.34
CA CYS A 62 -13.05 -26.07 -20.73
C CYS A 62 -12.84 -24.58 -20.45
N ARG A 63 -13.79 -23.71 -20.83
CA ARG A 63 -13.73 -22.26 -20.56
C ARG A 63 -13.62 -21.95 -19.06
N ARG A 64 -14.43 -22.60 -18.22
CA ARG A 64 -14.38 -22.43 -16.75
C ARG A 64 -13.04 -22.89 -16.16
N SER A 65 -12.52 -24.03 -16.64
CA SER A 65 -11.21 -24.53 -16.23
C SER A 65 -10.10 -23.55 -16.61
N LEU A 66 -10.11 -23.05 -17.84
CA LEU A 66 -9.13 -22.08 -18.33
C LEU A 66 -9.20 -20.77 -17.52
N GLN A 67 -10.41 -20.27 -17.26
CA GLN A 67 -10.62 -19.09 -16.40
C GLN A 67 -10.05 -19.31 -15.00
N THR A 68 -10.28 -20.46 -14.38
CA THR A 68 -9.75 -20.79 -13.05
C THR A 68 -8.23 -20.83 -13.06
N ASN A 69 -7.62 -21.44 -14.07
CA ASN A 69 -6.17 -21.50 -14.22
C ASN A 69 -5.55 -20.10 -14.42
N VAL A 70 -6.18 -19.26 -15.25
CA VAL A 70 -5.76 -17.86 -15.44
C VAL A 70 -5.84 -17.09 -14.12
N MET A 71 -6.93 -17.25 -13.36
CA MET A 71 -7.06 -16.60 -12.05
C MET A 71 -5.99 -17.07 -11.07
N ARG A 72 -5.71 -18.38 -10.99
CA ARG A 72 -4.65 -18.95 -10.15
C ARG A 72 -3.26 -18.43 -10.54
N ALA A 73 -2.95 -18.40 -11.84
CA ALA A 73 -1.68 -17.88 -12.34
C ALA A 73 -1.51 -16.39 -12.00
N ARG A 74 -2.55 -15.57 -12.20
CA ARG A 74 -2.55 -14.16 -11.80
C ARG A 74 -2.36 -13.99 -10.29
N SER A 75 -3.05 -14.78 -9.47
CA SER A 75 -2.90 -14.75 -8.02
C SER A 75 -1.46 -15.10 -7.59
N LYS A 76 -0.86 -16.14 -8.21
CA LYS A 76 0.54 -16.51 -7.96
C LYS A 76 1.49 -15.38 -8.35
N GLN A 77 1.28 -14.76 -9.52
CA GLN A 77 2.07 -13.62 -9.97
C GLN A 77 1.96 -12.42 -9.02
N MET A 78 0.76 -12.13 -8.51
CA MET A 78 0.56 -11.08 -7.51
C MET A 78 1.30 -11.35 -6.21
N LEU A 79 1.28 -12.59 -5.69
CA LEU A 79 2.01 -12.96 -4.48
C LEU A 79 3.52 -12.78 -4.65
N LEU A 80 4.08 -13.31 -5.75
CA LEU A 80 5.49 -13.13 -6.09
C LEU A 80 5.86 -11.64 -6.23
N GLY A 81 4.98 -10.84 -6.84
CA GLY A 81 5.17 -9.39 -6.92
C GLY A 81 5.18 -8.70 -5.54
N ARG A 82 4.31 -9.12 -4.62
CA ARG A 82 4.28 -8.60 -3.25
C ARG A 82 5.54 -8.98 -2.46
N GLU A 83 6.02 -10.21 -2.60
CA GLU A 83 7.25 -10.69 -1.98
C GLU A 83 8.47 -9.94 -2.51
N ALA A 84 8.60 -9.80 -3.84
CA ALA A 84 9.66 -9.00 -4.46
C ALA A 84 9.62 -7.53 -4.00
N ALA A 85 8.42 -6.94 -3.90
CA ALA A 85 8.26 -5.59 -3.38
C ALA A 85 8.57 -5.47 -1.87
N ALA A 86 8.37 -6.53 -1.08
CA ALA A 86 8.80 -6.56 0.32
C ALA A 86 10.33 -6.61 0.43
N ALA A 87 10.98 -7.53 -0.29
CA ALA A 87 12.43 -7.64 -0.32
C ALA A 87 13.10 -6.34 -0.82
N ALA A 88 12.54 -5.70 -1.85
CA ALA A 88 13.05 -4.42 -2.35
C ALA A 88 12.96 -3.31 -1.29
N ARG A 89 11.89 -3.29 -0.47
CA ARG A 89 11.74 -2.34 0.65
C ARG A 89 12.77 -2.60 1.75
N GLU A 90 13.04 -3.86 2.09
CA GLU A 90 14.06 -4.22 3.08
C GLU A 90 15.45 -3.77 2.63
N ILE A 91 15.83 -4.05 1.38
CA ILE A 91 17.11 -3.60 0.81
C ILE A 91 17.21 -2.07 0.84
N ALA A 92 16.14 -1.36 0.48
CA ALA A 92 16.10 0.10 0.54
C ALA A 92 16.28 0.63 1.97
N ASN A 93 15.59 0.02 2.96
CA ASN A 93 15.74 0.38 4.37
C ASN A 93 17.16 0.16 4.88
N SER A 94 17.78 -0.97 4.57
CA SER A 94 19.16 -1.27 4.96
C SER A 94 20.15 -0.25 4.40
N ARG A 95 20.04 0.06 3.09
CA ARG A 95 20.86 1.09 2.44
C ARG A 95 20.66 2.47 3.09
N GLN A 96 19.43 2.79 3.47
CA GLN A 96 19.15 4.02 4.21
C GLN A 96 19.91 4.00 5.54
N ILE A 97 19.74 2.98 6.39
CA ILE A 97 20.43 2.85 7.69
C ILE A 97 21.97 2.98 7.54
N GLU A 98 22.56 2.39 6.51
CA GLU A 98 23.99 2.52 6.23
C GLU A 98 24.40 3.96 5.88
N ALA A 99 23.64 4.62 4.99
CA ALA A 99 23.88 6.02 4.65
C ALA A 99 23.70 6.94 5.88
N GLU A 100 22.76 6.58 6.75
CA GLU A 100 22.50 7.26 8.01
C GLU A 100 23.70 7.17 8.97
N ARG A 101 24.27 5.96 9.14
CA ARG A 101 25.48 5.75 9.94
C ARG A 101 26.69 6.45 9.34
N LEU A 102 26.86 6.40 8.02
CA LEU A 102 27.98 7.04 7.33
C LEU A 102 27.99 8.56 7.54
N TYR A 103 26.83 9.21 7.52
CA TYR A 103 26.72 10.64 7.84
C TYR A 103 27.19 10.93 9.26
N GLU A 104 26.75 10.14 10.22
CA GLU A 104 27.06 10.32 11.65
C GLU A 104 28.57 10.15 11.88
N LEU A 105 29.18 9.13 11.29
CA LEU A 105 30.64 8.91 11.34
C LEU A 105 31.44 10.06 10.71
N ARG A 106 31.04 10.56 9.53
CA ARG A 106 31.77 11.63 8.83
C ARG A 106 31.63 13.00 9.49
N SER A 107 30.45 13.31 10.03
CA SER A 107 30.12 14.65 10.51
C SER A 107 30.30 14.82 12.01
N GLY A 108 30.34 13.72 12.79
CA GLY A 108 30.28 13.76 14.24
C GLY A 108 28.97 14.35 14.79
N ARG A 109 27.95 14.55 13.93
CA ARG A 109 26.72 15.28 14.24
C ARG A 109 25.51 14.40 13.99
N MET A 110 24.47 14.62 14.80
CA MET A 110 23.17 13.99 14.60
C MET A 110 22.53 14.37 13.26
N ARG A 111 21.90 13.44 12.55
CA ARG A 111 21.17 13.77 11.31
C ARG A 111 19.93 14.64 11.57
N PRO A 112 19.48 15.42 10.59
CA PRO A 112 18.31 16.30 10.74
C PRO A 112 17.03 15.61 11.24
N PRO A 113 16.62 14.42 10.74
CA PRO A 113 15.43 13.74 11.27
C PRO A 113 15.58 13.34 12.74
N LYS A 114 16.70 12.71 13.10
CA LYS A 114 17.02 12.37 14.50
C LYS A 114 17.09 13.63 15.38
N LEU A 115 17.67 14.73 14.88
CA LEU A 115 17.75 16.00 15.59
C LEU A 115 16.36 16.56 15.88
N LYS A 116 15.47 16.55 14.88
CA LYS A 116 14.07 16.97 15.05
C LYS A 116 13.40 16.16 16.15
N ASP A 117 13.54 14.83 16.13
CA ASP A 117 12.93 13.95 17.11
C ASP A 117 13.50 14.19 18.52
N ALA A 118 14.83 14.31 18.64
CA ALA A 118 15.50 14.55 19.92
C ALA A 118 15.12 15.90 20.53
N VAL A 119 15.03 16.95 19.72
CA VAL A 119 14.54 18.27 20.17
C VAL A 119 13.05 18.19 20.49
N ALA A 120 12.22 17.50 19.72
CA ALA A 120 10.80 17.36 20.06
C ALA A 120 10.62 16.71 21.45
N LYS A 121 11.37 15.63 21.72
CA LYS A 121 11.36 14.92 23.01
C LYS A 121 11.75 15.83 24.19
N THR A 122 12.73 16.72 24.05
CA THR A 122 13.11 17.63 25.16
C THR A 122 12.02 18.64 25.51
N PHE A 123 11.08 18.89 24.61
CA PHE A 123 9.91 19.76 24.84
C PHE A 123 8.62 18.97 25.11
N GLY A 124 8.69 17.63 25.21
CA GLY A 124 7.52 16.77 25.43
C GLY A 124 6.60 16.68 24.21
N LEU A 125 7.14 16.89 23.01
CA LEU A 125 6.41 16.85 21.74
C LEU A 125 6.84 15.65 20.90
N THR A 126 5.98 15.28 19.95
CA THR A 126 6.34 14.35 18.88
C THR A 126 6.89 15.10 17.67
N SER A 127 7.56 14.38 16.77
CA SER A 127 8.04 14.96 15.51
C SER A 127 6.90 15.42 14.60
N ALA A 128 5.75 14.77 14.68
CA ALA A 128 4.52 15.19 14.00
C ALA A 128 4.00 16.54 14.52
N ASP A 129 4.13 16.82 15.82
CA ASP A 129 3.74 18.11 16.40
C ASP A 129 4.64 19.24 15.89
N ILE A 130 5.93 18.97 15.71
CA ILE A 130 6.87 19.90 15.09
C ILE A 130 6.45 20.19 13.65
N ASP A 131 6.03 19.19 12.88
CA ASP A 131 5.58 19.40 11.50
C ASP A 131 4.19 20.07 11.43
N GLY A 132 3.40 19.97 12.50
CA GLY A 132 2.04 20.50 12.57
C GLY A 132 1.92 22.03 12.43
N PRO A 133 0.71 22.56 12.21
CA PRO A 133 0.49 23.99 11.94
C PRO A 133 0.53 24.88 13.19
N CYS A 134 0.54 24.30 14.39
CA CYS A 134 0.44 25.03 15.66
C CYS A 134 1.55 26.10 15.80
N ARG A 135 1.17 27.33 16.12
CA ARG A 135 2.07 28.50 16.26
C ARG A 135 2.35 28.92 17.71
N ARG A 136 1.84 28.17 18.69
CA ARG A 136 2.08 28.45 20.12
C ARG A 136 3.57 28.39 20.43
N ALA A 137 4.01 29.14 21.44
CA ALA A 137 5.41 29.18 21.89
C ALA A 137 5.98 27.78 22.14
N SER A 138 5.17 26.88 22.71
CA SER A 138 5.54 25.47 22.95
C SER A 138 6.01 24.72 21.69
N HIS A 139 5.57 25.11 20.50
CA HIS A 139 5.98 24.51 19.23
C HIS A 139 6.95 25.40 18.43
N THR A 140 6.83 26.72 18.56
CA THR A 140 7.70 27.67 17.86
C THR A 140 9.11 27.65 18.43
N HIS A 141 9.26 27.48 19.74
CA HIS A 141 10.55 27.37 20.43
C HIS A 141 11.39 26.15 20.00
N PRO A 142 10.87 24.90 20.01
CA PRO A 142 11.65 23.76 19.49
C PRO A 142 11.98 23.91 18.00
N ARG A 143 11.10 24.52 17.19
CA ARG A 143 11.39 24.80 15.78
C ARG A 143 12.50 25.81 15.59
N SER A 144 12.59 26.85 16.42
CA SER A 144 13.69 27.81 16.34
C SER A 144 15.02 27.15 16.71
N VAL A 145 15.04 26.25 17.69
CA VAL A 145 16.23 25.44 18.03
C VAL A 145 16.69 24.61 16.83
N ILE A 146 15.79 23.81 16.25
CA ILE A 146 16.09 22.98 15.08
C ILE A 146 16.59 23.83 13.91
N THR A 147 15.91 24.95 13.65
CA THR A 147 16.27 25.89 12.58
C THR A 147 17.66 26.46 12.78
N ARG A 148 17.99 26.92 14.00
CA ARG A 148 19.29 27.50 14.33
C ARG A 148 20.42 26.49 14.12
N ILE A 149 20.28 25.27 14.66
CA ILE A 149 21.28 24.21 14.52
C ILE A 149 21.47 23.80 13.06
N LEU A 150 20.39 23.59 12.31
CA LEU A 150 20.50 23.17 10.90
C LEU A 150 21.09 24.28 10.03
N ARG A 151 20.81 25.54 10.35
CA ARG A 151 21.39 26.66 9.61
C ARG A 151 22.91 26.74 9.81
N GLU A 152 23.39 26.51 11.03
CA GLU A 152 24.83 26.41 11.35
C GLU A 152 25.49 25.20 10.66
N ARG A 153 24.72 24.15 10.35
CA ARG A 153 25.16 23.01 9.53
C ARG A 153 25.05 23.26 8.01
N HIS A 154 24.93 24.52 7.61
CA HIS A 154 24.86 24.98 6.22
C HIS A 154 23.64 24.51 5.42
N TRP A 155 22.53 24.15 6.09
CA TRP A 155 21.27 23.91 5.39
C TRP A 155 20.66 25.22 4.91
N SER A 156 20.06 25.20 3.72
CA SER A 156 19.32 26.34 3.19
C SER A 156 17.96 26.48 3.86
N PHE A 157 17.43 27.70 3.97
CA PHE A 157 16.10 27.95 4.55
C PHE A 157 14.98 27.12 3.88
N PRO A 158 14.95 26.96 2.53
CA PRO A 158 13.97 26.09 1.89
C PRO A 158 14.10 24.61 2.28
N GLN A 159 15.32 24.09 2.44
CA GLN A 159 15.54 22.71 2.88
C GLN A 159 15.06 22.51 4.32
N ILE A 160 15.37 23.45 5.21
CA ILE A 160 14.93 23.41 6.60
C ILE A 160 13.40 23.46 6.67
N GLY A 161 12.77 24.36 5.91
CA GLY A 161 11.32 24.51 5.83
C GLY A 161 10.61 23.23 5.42
N ARG A 162 11.14 22.53 4.40
CA ARG A 162 10.65 21.19 4.00
C ARG A 162 10.77 20.16 5.14
N MET A 163 11.86 20.19 5.90
CA MET A 163 12.12 19.24 6.98
C MET A 163 11.16 19.40 8.17
N ILE A 164 10.75 20.64 8.50
CA ILE A 164 9.85 20.97 9.62
C ILE A 164 8.36 21.07 9.22
N GLY A 165 7.92 20.25 8.26
CA GLY A 165 6.51 20.19 7.83
C GLY A 165 6.15 21.09 6.64
N GLY A 166 7.09 21.36 5.73
CA GLY A 166 6.79 22.07 4.47
C GLY A 166 6.54 23.57 4.61
N ARG A 167 7.21 24.23 5.57
CA ARG A 167 7.02 25.66 5.84
C ARG A 167 7.74 26.56 4.85
N ASP A 168 7.16 27.73 4.60
CA ASP A 168 7.79 28.73 3.75
C ASP A 168 9.13 29.20 4.33
N HIS A 169 10.08 29.43 3.44
CA HIS A 169 11.45 29.83 3.79
C HIS A 169 11.49 31.13 4.63
N SER A 170 10.57 32.07 4.43
CA SER A 170 10.46 33.29 5.24
C SER A 170 10.08 33.00 6.69
N THR A 171 9.27 31.95 6.93
CA THR A 171 8.90 31.49 8.28
C THR A 171 10.10 30.91 9.00
N VAL A 172 10.92 30.15 8.28
CA VAL A 172 12.18 29.60 8.80
C VAL A 172 13.17 30.73 9.11
N PHE A 173 13.32 31.68 8.20
CA PHE A 173 14.16 32.86 8.38
C PHE A 173 13.76 33.65 9.63
N ASN A 174 12.46 33.92 9.81
CA ASN A 174 11.96 34.58 11.00
C ASN A 174 12.21 33.77 12.28
N SER A 175 12.10 32.43 12.22
CA SER A 175 12.40 31.55 13.35
C SER A 175 13.89 31.58 13.73
N TYR A 176 14.77 31.68 12.74
CA TYR A 176 16.22 31.83 12.92
C TYR A 176 16.57 33.15 13.61
N HIS A 177 16.05 34.27 13.12
CA HIS A 177 16.37 35.61 13.64
C HIS A 177 15.79 35.93 15.02
N ASN A 178 14.71 35.25 15.43
CA ASN A 178 14.14 35.43 16.76
C ASN A 178 14.66 34.41 17.78
N PHE A 179 15.63 33.56 17.41
CA PHE A 179 16.17 32.55 18.32
C PHE A 179 16.69 33.15 19.62
N GLU A 180 17.51 34.21 19.57
CA GLU A 180 18.06 34.86 20.77
C GLU A 180 16.94 35.39 21.68
N LYS A 181 15.86 35.94 21.09
CA LYS A 181 14.68 36.39 21.84
C LYS A 181 13.98 35.22 22.52
N TYR A 182 13.81 34.10 21.83
CA TYR A 182 13.18 32.91 22.41
C TYR A 182 14.06 32.26 23.49
N ALA A 183 15.38 32.28 23.32
CA ALA A 183 16.36 31.79 24.29
C ALA A 183 16.34 32.64 25.58
N ALA A 184 16.21 33.96 25.46
CA ALA A 184 16.08 34.87 26.59
C ALA A 184 14.77 34.65 27.38
N VAL A 185 13.66 34.36 26.69
CA VAL A 185 12.35 34.15 27.32
C VAL A 185 12.21 32.74 27.93
N ASN A 186 12.78 31.73 27.29
CA ASN A 186 12.65 30.34 27.73
C ASN A 186 14.03 29.65 27.78
N PRO A 187 14.59 29.45 28.99
CA PRO A 187 15.89 28.80 29.17
C PRO A 187 15.99 27.40 28.54
N ARG A 188 14.87 26.68 28.38
CA ARG A 188 14.86 25.37 27.71
C ARG A 188 15.29 25.46 26.24
N VAL A 189 15.08 26.60 25.58
CA VAL A 189 15.54 26.83 24.20
C VAL A 189 17.06 26.83 24.14
N GLN A 190 17.71 27.59 25.02
CA GLN A 190 19.17 27.64 25.09
C GLN A 190 19.75 26.29 25.49
N MET A 191 19.21 25.66 26.55
CA MET A 191 19.65 24.33 26.98
C MET A 191 19.53 23.27 25.88
N ALA A 192 18.43 23.27 25.12
CA ALA A 192 18.24 22.32 24.02
C ALA A 192 19.21 22.59 22.86
N TYR A 193 19.50 23.85 22.56
CA TYR A 193 20.50 24.22 21.56
C TYR A 193 21.89 23.72 21.96
N ASP A 194 22.35 24.05 23.17
CA ASP A 194 23.67 23.65 23.67
C ASP A 194 23.81 22.12 23.73
N ARG A 195 22.73 21.42 24.11
CA ARG A 195 22.70 19.96 24.15
C ARG A 195 22.91 19.29 22.79
N PHE A 196 22.43 19.89 21.69
CA PHE A 196 22.34 19.21 20.39
C PHE A 196 23.16 19.84 19.26
N LYS A 197 23.74 21.02 19.46
CA LYS A 197 24.53 21.72 18.44
C LYS A 197 25.64 20.84 17.86
N ASP A 198 26.49 20.31 18.74
CA ASP A 198 27.71 19.57 18.39
C ASP A 198 27.65 18.07 18.74
N ARG A 199 26.48 17.59 19.15
CA ARG A 199 26.31 16.23 19.67
C ARG A 199 26.08 15.18 18.57
N ALA A 200 26.81 14.06 18.67
CA ALA A 200 26.51 12.82 17.96
C ALA A 200 25.32 12.08 18.64
N PRO A 201 24.48 11.33 17.91
CA PRO A 201 23.37 10.61 18.51
C PRO A 201 23.87 9.57 19.51
N GLU A 202 23.20 9.49 20.67
CA GLU A 202 23.38 8.34 21.57
C GLU A 202 22.92 7.08 20.82
N VAL A 203 23.75 6.03 20.84
CA VAL A 203 23.35 4.72 20.34
C VAL A 203 22.45 4.13 21.42
N ASP A 204 21.13 4.17 21.21
CA ASP A 204 20.22 3.35 22.01
C ASP A 204 20.67 1.89 21.78
N THR A 205 21.26 1.32 22.84
CA THR A 205 21.81 -0.05 22.88
C THR A 205 20.72 -1.04 23.28
#